data_AF-A0A524MAH3-F1
#
_entry.id   AF-A0A524MAH3-F1
#
_cell.length_a   1.000
_cell.length_b   1.000
_cell.length_c   1.000
_cell.angle_alpha   90.00
_cell.angle_beta   90.00
_cell.angle_gamma   90.00
#
_symmetry.space_group_name_H-M   'P 1'
#
loop_
_entity.id
_entity.type
_entity.pdbx_description
1 polymer ?
#
loop_
_entity_poly.entity_id
_entity_poly.type
_entity_poly.pdbx_seq_one_letter_code
_entity_poly.pdbx_strand_id
1 'polypeptide(L)' 'MVKIIEAIEWFEKGRQAMKEGRIEEAIEAFDKSTNLDPSSFDGWWSLASACNLLGIN' A
#
# COMPACT_ATOMS: atom_id res chain seq x y z
N MET A 1 15.48 -10.99 -4.03
CA MET A 1 14.34 -11.68 -4.68
C MET A 1 13.18 -11.87 -3.71
N VAL A 2 13.40 -12.46 -2.52
CA VAL A 2 12.34 -12.67 -1.50
C VAL A 2 11.64 -11.36 -1.06
N LYS A 3 12.40 -10.27 -0.85
CA LYS A 3 11.84 -8.97 -0.45
C LYS A 3 10.83 -8.37 -1.44
N ILE A 4 11.00 -8.62 -2.74
CA ILE A 4 10.09 -8.09 -3.77
C ILE A 4 8.77 -8.86 -3.79
N ILE A 5 8.81 -10.19 -3.61
CA ILE A 5 7.59 -11.01 -3.52
C ILE A 5 6.77 -10.57 -2.29
N GLU A 6 7.43 -10.38 -1.16
CA GLU A 6 6.78 -9.86 0.05
C GLU A 6 6.22 -8.44 -0.17
N ALA A 7 6.93 -7.57 -0.88
CA ALA A 7 6.43 -6.25 -1.25
C ALA A 7 5.14 -6.32 -2.08
N ILE A 8 5.07 -7.28 -3.03
CA ILE A 8 3.88 -7.51 -3.86
C ILE A 8 2.72 -8.02 -3.00
N GLU A 9 2.96 -8.94 -2.06
CA GLU A 9 1.92 -9.45 -1.16
C GLU A 9 1.32 -8.33 -0.28
N TRP A 10 2.17 -7.46 0.27
CA TRP A 10 1.73 -6.28 1.01
C TRP A 10 0.97 -5.29 0.13
N PHE A 11 1.42 -5.07 -1.10
CA PHE A 11 0.71 -4.22 -2.07
C PHE A 11 -0.70 -4.75 -2.36
N GLU A 12 -0.82 -6.05 -2.63
CA GLU A 12 -2.11 -6.70 -2.89
C GLU A 12 -3.05 -6.61 -1.68
N LYS A 13 -2.52 -6.79 -0.47
CA LYS A 13 -3.28 -6.59 0.76
C LYS A 13 -3.82 -5.16 0.87
N GLY A 14 -2.98 -4.15 0.57
CA GLY A 14 -3.39 -2.75 0.58
C GLY A 14 -4.50 -2.46 -0.44
N ARG A 15 -4.40 -3.01 -1.66
CA ARG A 15 -5.46 -2.88 -2.68
C ARG A 15 -6.78 -3.49 -2.22
N GLN A 16 -6.74 -4.65 -1.55
CA GLN A 16 -7.94 -5.29 -1.04
C GLN A 16 -8.58 -4.47 0.08
N ALA A 17 -7.78 -3.96 1.02
CA ALA A 17 -8.25 -3.07 2.08
C ALA A 17 -8.89 -1.77 1.53
N MET A 18 -8.31 -1.16 0.49
CA MET A 18 -8.92 -0.02 -0.21
C MET A 18 -10.30 -0.35 -0.78
N LYS A 19 -10.44 -1.50 -1.46
CA LYS A 19 -11.73 -1.94 -2.03
C LYS A 19 -12.80 -2.15 -0.95
N GLU A 20 -12.39 -2.52 0.24
CA GLU A 20 -13.26 -2.78 1.39
C GLU A 20 -13.48 -1.52 2.26
N GLY A 21 -12.91 -0.37 1.87
CA GLY A 21 -13.05 0.90 2.58
C GLY A 21 -12.24 1.00 3.88
N ARG A 22 -11.35 0.04 4.16
CA ARG A 22 -10.48 0.07 5.35
C ARG A 22 -9.20 0.83 5.03
N ILE A 23 -9.29 2.16 5.06
CA ILE A 23 -8.25 3.04 4.52
C ILE A 23 -6.97 3.00 5.34
N GLU A 24 -7.07 2.94 6.67
CA GLU A 24 -5.92 2.85 7.56
C GLU A 24 -5.13 1.55 7.36
N GLU A 25 -5.81 0.42 7.18
CA GLU A 25 -5.16 -0.87 6.88
C GLU A 25 -4.49 -0.83 5.50
N ALA A 26 -5.10 -0.15 4.53
CA ALA A 26 -4.50 0.06 3.22
C ALA A 26 -3.18 0.85 3.31
N ILE A 27 -3.17 1.93 4.10
CA ILE A 27 -1.96 2.73 4.34
C ILE A 27 -0.86 1.87 4.96
N GLU A 28 -1.16 1.10 6.02
CA GLU A 28 -0.17 0.23 6.66
C GLU A 28 0.43 -0.79 5.68
N ALA A 29 -0.42 -1.38 4.83
CA ALA A 29 0.01 -2.37 3.87
C ALA A 29 0.86 -1.75 2.74
N PHE A 30 0.48 -0.58 2.21
CA PHE A 30 1.28 0.10 1.20
C PHE A 30 2.60 0.62 1.76
N ASP A 31 2.63 1.14 2.99
CA ASP A 31 3.86 1.56 3.66
C ASP A 31 4.86 0.39 3.78
N LYS A 32 4.40 -0.78 4.25
CA LYS A 32 5.23 -2.00 4.26
C LYS A 32 5.73 -2.41 2.88
N SER A 33 4.87 -2.32 1.86
CA SER A 33 5.26 -2.60 0.48
C SER A 33 6.39 -1.67 0.01
N THR A 34 6.26 -0.35 0.24
CA THR A 34 7.29 0.64 -0.15
C THR A 34 8.59 0.51 0.65
N ASN A 35 8.53 0.04 1.90
CA ASN A 35 9.74 -0.24 2.68
C ASN A 35 10.49 -1.48 2.16
N LEU A 36 9.78 -2.46 1.59
CA LEU A 36 10.36 -3.69 1.03
C LEU A 36 10.84 -3.51 -0.40
N ASP A 37 10.11 -2.73 -1.21
CA ASP A 37 10.51 -2.30 -2.54
C ASP A 37 10.37 -0.77 -2.69
N PRO A 38 11.40 0.00 -2.28
CA PRO A 38 11.38 1.46 -2.41
C PRO A 38 11.39 1.95 -3.85
N SER A 39 11.68 1.08 -4.83
CA SER A 39 11.72 1.44 -6.24
C SER A 39 10.35 1.34 -6.93
N SER A 40 9.36 0.75 -6.26
CA SER A 40 8.01 0.58 -6.79
C SER A 40 7.26 1.90 -6.84
N PHE A 41 7.08 2.43 -8.06
CA PHE A 41 6.23 3.59 -8.30
C PHE A 41 4.79 3.34 -7.84
N ASP A 42 4.24 2.16 -8.17
CA ASP A 42 2.86 1.79 -7.83
C ASP A 42 2.65 1.76 -6.31
N GLY A 43 3.62 1.26 -5.54
CA GLY A 43 3.55 1.23 -4.08
C GLY A 43 3.41 2.64 -3.49
N TRP A 44 4.28 3.57 -3.90
CA TRP A 44 4.23 4.97 -3.42
C TRP A 44 2.97 5.70 -3.88
N TRP A 45 2.57 5.49 -5.14
CA TRP A 45 1.34 6.08 -5.69
C TRP A 45 0.11 5.62 -4.90
N SER A 46 0.01 4.32 -4.61
CA SER A 46 -1.08 3.76 -3.82
C SER A 46 -1.08 4.24 -2.38
N LEU A 47 0.10 4.35 -1.73
CA LEU A 47 0.22 4.93 -0.40
C LEU A 47 -0.28 6.38 -0.36
N ALA A 48 0.17 7.22 -1.30
CA ALA A 48 -0.27 8.61 -1.39
C ALA A 48 -1.78 8.74 -1.64
N SER A 49 -2.33 7.91 -2.52
CA SER A 49 -3.78 7.83 -2.77
C SER A 49 -4.56 7.48 -1.50
N ALA A 50 -4.10 6.48 -0.74
CA ALA A 50 -4.74 6.08 0.51
C ALA A 50 -4.67 7.17 1.59
N CYS A 51 -3.53 7.85 1.74
CA CYS A 51 -3.37 8.99 2.65
C CYS A 51 -4.31 10.15 2.29
N ASN A 52 -4.45 10.47 0.99
CA ASN A 52 -5.38 11.50 0.54
C ASN A 52 -6.83 11.13 0.88
N LEU A 53 -7.21 9.87 0.68
CA LEU A 53 -8.57 9.40 0.98
C LEU A 53 -8.87 9.48 2.49
N LEU A 54 -7.91 9.16 3.35
CA LEU A 54 -8.07 9.30 4.81
C LEU A 54 -8.26 10.76 5.23
N GLY A 55 -7.56 11.70 4.60
CA GLY A 55 -7.69 13.14 4.89
C GLY A 55 -8.94 13.81 4.31
N ILE A 56 -9.71 13.11 3.45
CA ILE A 56 -10.98 13.58 2.88
C ILE A 56 -12.18 13.10 3.70
N ASN A 57 -11.98 12.18 4.64
CA ASN A 57 -13.01 11.61 5.53
C ASN A 57 -13.10 12.37 6.85
#